data_AF-G4XK32-F1
#
_entry.id   AF-G4XK32-F1
#
_cell.length_a   1.000
_cell.length_b   1.000
_cell.length_c   1.000
_cell.angle_alpha   90.00
_cell.angle_beta   90.00
_cell.angle_gamma   90.00
#
_symmetry.space_group_name_H-M   'P 1'
#
loop_
_entity.id
_entity.type
_entity.pdbx_description
1 polymer ?
#
loop_
_entity_poly.entity_id
_entity_poly.type
_entity_poly.pdbx_seq_one_letter_code
_entity_poly.pdbx_strand_id
1 'polypeptide(L)'
;AQKLNGYGVGSLIKFPVSSTAPTLDAKSFYKYFQLKDTLDDRLSEVTATEVSLEGATLQPTDYQVDTNGQTVTVTFTAEGLKKIKAAPGKKVSAVFQGKVTKAGSNGTITNRAQVISDTVYAEQPPTPETPPTNPDNPPTSDEVTSNWGDLSIKKVDTHQQGQTKAGLQGAQFQLYKAKDAYANTCSKVKDGDPIAINGQTTLTTDAQGAIDIKGLFISDSIDGADRDNQ
;
A
#
# COMPACT_ATOMS: atom_id res chain seq x y z
N ALA A 1 -8.99 1.78 2.29
CA ALA A 1 -9.23 0.71 3.27
C ALA A 1 -9.12 -0.63 2.56
N GLN A 2 -8.58 -1.67 3.22
CA GLN A 2 -8.34 -2.96 2.57
C GLN A 2 -9.63 -3.63 2.07
N LYS A 3 -10.78 -3.31 2.68
CA LYS A 3 -12.12 -3.71 2.20
C LYS A 3 -12.39 -3.43 0.72
N LEU A 4 -11.74 -2.41 0.15
CA LEU A 4 -11.88 -2.02 -1.27
C LEU A 4 -10.84 -2.69 -2.18
N ASN A 5 -9.75 -3.21 -1.61
CA ASN A 5 -8.61 -3.72 -2.36
C ASN A 5 -8.51 -5.25 -2.33
N GLY A 6 -9.18 -5.90 -1.37
CA GLY A 6 -9.22 -7.36 -1.18
C GLY A 6 -8.44 -7.82 0.07
N TYR A 7 -8.96 -8.82 0.79
CA TYR A 7 -8.36 -9.27 2.06
C TYR A 7 -7.25 -10.32 1.91
N GLY A 8 -7.05 -10.88 0.71
CA GLY A 8 -6.10 -11.95 0.46
C GLY A 8 -4.78 -11.46 -0.13
N VAL A 9 -3.71 -12.23 0.06
CA VAL A 9 -2.47 -12.07 -0.70
C VAL A 9 -2.75 -12.00 -2.22
N GLY A 10 -1.98 -11.16 -2.91
CA GLY A 10 -2.24 -10.77 -4.30
C GLY A 10 -3.13 -9.53 -4.45
N SER A 11 -3.72 -9.03 -3.36
CA SER A 11 -4.41 -7.74 -3.29
C SER A 11 -3.42 -6.58 -3.18
N LEU A 12 -3.85 -5.38 -3.56
CA LEU A 12 -3.07 -4.15 -3.36
C LEU A 12 -3.20 -3.64 -1.93
N ILE A 13 -2.12 -3.09 -1.38
CA ILE A 13 -2.18 -2.08 -0.32
C ILE A 13 -1.96 -0.72 -0.96
N LYS A 14 -2.78 0.26 -0.58
CA LYS A 14 -2.72 1.64 -1.07
C LYS A 14 -2.45 2.57 0.11
N PHE A 15 -1.43 3.42 -0.02
CA PHE A 15 -0.97 4.41 0.93
C PHE A 15 -1.16 5.82 0.35
N PRO A 16 -2.30 6.48 0.62
CA PRO A 16 -2.46 7.89 0.30
C PRO A 16 -1.48 8.73 1.11
N VAL A 17 -0.64 9.49 0.41
CA VAL A 17 0.35 10.41 0.98
C VAL A 17 0.02 11.81 0.51
N SER A 18 0.08 12.77 1.42
CA SER A 18 -0.12 14.19 1.09
C SER A 18 0.83 15.09 1.86
N SER A 19 1.26 16.18 1.24
CA SER A 19 2.00 17.26 1.87
C SER A 19 1.39 18.61 1.51
N THR A 20 1.27 19.50 2.49
CA THR A 20 0.76 20.85 2.26
C THR A 20 1.85 21.72 1.64
N ALA A 21 1.58 22.31 0.49
CA ALA A 21 2.50 23.24 -0.17
C ALA A 21 2.72 24.48 0.70
N PRO A 22 3.97 24.82 1.08
CA PRO A 22 4.26 26.03 1.84
C PRO A 22 3.97 27.29 1.02
N THR A 23 3.64 28.38 1.70
CA THR A 23 3.63 29.71 1.09
C THR A 23 5.06 30.14 0.80
N LEU A 24 5.38 30.34 -0.48
CA LEU A 24 6.68 30.85 -0.90
C LEU A 24 6.62 32.34 -1.20
N ASP A 25 7.68 33.06 -0.84
CA ASP A 25 7.88 34.45 -1.27
C ASP A 25 7.80 34.59 -2.79
N ALA A 26 7.43 35.79 -3.26
CA ALA A 26 7.21 36.06 -4.69
C ALA A 26 8.41 35.62 -5.56
N LYS A 27 9.63 35.88 -5.10
CA LYS A 27 10.89 35.54 -5.79
C LYS A 27 11.51 34.19 -5.38
N SER A 28 10.86 33.43 -4.51
CA SER A 28 11.30 32.08 -4.13
C SER A 28 10.64 31.03 -5.01
N PHE A 29 11.41 30.16 -5.66
CA PHE A 29 10.92 29.13 -6.57
C PHE A 29 11.47 27.76 -6.17
N TYR A 30 10.69 26.70 -6.41
CA TYR A 30 11.19 25.34 -6.21
C TYR A 30 12.32 25.01 -7.19
N LYS A 31 13.40 24.43 -6.67
CA LYS A 31 14.37 23.69 -7.47
C LYS A 31 13.80 22.33 -7.84
N TYR A 32 13.14 21.70 -6.87
CA TYR A 32 12.44 20.43 -7.01
C TYR A 32 11.38 20.26 -5.93
N PHE A 33 10.42 19.38 -6.19
CA PHE A 33 9.44 18.86 -5.24
C PHE A 33 9.19 17.41 -5.63
N GLN A 34 9.38 16.49 -4.70
CA GLN A 34 9.24 15.06 -4.94
C GLN A 34 8.57 14.41 -3.73
N LEU A 35 7.58 13.55 -3.99
CA LEU A 35 7.11 12.57 -3.02
C LEU A 35 7.91 11.28 -3.24
N LYS A 36 8.48 10.72 -2.19
CA LYS A 36 9.31 9.51 -2.24
C LYS A 36 8.81 8.51 -1.20
N ASP A 37 8.69 7.26 -1.58
CA ASP A 37 8.31 6.18 -0.68
C ASP A 37 9.13 4.93 -1.01
N THR A 38 9.67 4.26 0.01
CA THR A 38 10.34 2.96 -0.16
C THR A 38 9.45 1.91 0.46
N LEU A 39 8.77 1.15 -0.39
CA LEU A 39 7.75 0.19 0.04
C LEU A 39 8.39 -1.09 0.58
N ASP A 40 7.71 -1.74 1.52
CA ASP A 40 8.16 -3.00 2.12
C ASP A 40 8.41 -4.10 1.07
N ASP A 41 9.46 -4.91 1.22
CA ASP A 41 9.83 -5.99 0.28
C ASP A 41 8.74 -7.07 0.08
N ARG A 42 7.73 -7.11 0.96
CA ARG A 42 6.56 -7.98 0.79
C ARG A 42 5.56 -7.43 -0.22
N LEU A 43 5.77 -6.21 -0.73
CA LEU A 43 4.97 -5.59 -1.77
C LEU A 43 5.70 -5.69 -3.11
N SER A 44 5.02 -6.27 -4.09
CA SER A 44 5.49 -6.36 -5.49
C SER A 44 4.76 -5.35 -6.36
N GLU A 45 5.22 -5.15 -7.60
CA GLU A 45 4.57 -4.25 -8.56
C GLU A 45 4.36 -2.83 -7.98
N VAL A 46 5.35 -2.36 -7.22
CA VAL A 46 5.24 -1.10 -6.48
C VAL A 46 5.20 0.09 -7.44
N THR A 47 4.30 1.04 -7.17
CA THR A 47 4.13 2.24 -8.00
C THR A 47 3.35 3.32 -7.24
N ALA A 48 3.15 4.47 -7.87
CA ALA A 48 2.28 5.53 -7.38
C ALA A 48 1.21 5.87 -8.42
N THR A 49 0.01 6.17 -7.93
CA THR A 49 -1.15 6.55 -8.73
C THR A 49 -1.84 7.78 -8.14
N GLU A 50 -2.90 8.26 -8.78
CA GLU A 50 -3.77 9.32 -8.23
C GLU A 50 -3.00 10.58 -7.79
N VAL A 51 -1.95 10.94 -8.54
CA VAL A 51 -1.16 12.15 -8.28
C VAL A 51 -2.05 13.38 -8.47
N SER A 52 -2.11 14.23 -7.46
CA SER A 52 -3.07 15.34 -7.39
C SER A 52 -2.51 16.56 -6.67
N LEU A 53 -3.08 17.72 -7.00
CA LEU A 53 -2.88 18.99 -6.31
C LEU A 53 -4.26 19.56 -5.96
N GLU A 54 -4.54 19.76 -4.68
CA GLU A 54 -5.84 20.23 -4.24
C GLU A 54 -6.20 21.59 -4.87
N GLY A 55 -7.36 21.66 -5.53
CA GLY A 55 -7.84 22.88 -6.17
C GLY A 55 -7.19 23.21 -7.54
N ALA A 56 -6.35 22.32 -8.08
CA ALA A 56 -5.77 22.48 -9.42
C ALA A 56 -5.73 21.16 -10.20
N THR A 57 -5.90 21.23 -11.51
CA THR A 57 -5.77 20.06 -12.39
C THR A 57 -4.31 19.87 -12.82
N LEU A 58 -3.77 18.70 -12.51
CA LEU A 58 -2.48 18.25 -13.04
C LEU A 58 -2.67 17.55 -14.39
N GLN A 59 -1.74 17.81 -15.30
CA GLN A 59 -1.56 17.09 -16.55
C GLN A 59 -0.53 15.98 -16.36
N PRO A 60 -0.56 14.91 -17.16
CA PRO A 60 0.45 13.86 -17.10
C PRO A 60 1.90 14.36 -17.27
N THR A 61 2.10 15.52 -17.91
CA THR A 61 3.43 16.15 -18.09
C THR A 61 3.90 16.97 -16.88
N ASP A 62 3.06 17.15 -15.86
CA ASP A 62 3.41 17.95 -14.67
C ASP A 62 4.25 17.17 -13.66
N TYR A 63 4.33 15.85 -13.80
CA TYR A 63 5.08 14.98 -12.92
C TYR A 63 5.55 13.72 -13.66
N GLN A 64 6.52 13.05 -13.06
CA GLN A 64 7.00 11.74 -13.49
C GLN A 64 6.92 10.78 -12.31
N VAL A 65 6.40 9.58 -12.57
CA VAL A 65 6.42 8.47 -11.60
C VAL A 65 7.49 7.48 -12.04
N ASP A 66 8.47 7.24 -11.17
CA ASP A 66 9.55 6.27 -11.41
C ASP A 66 9.63 5.27 -10.26
N THR A 67 10.24 4.12 -10.54
CA THR A 67 10.46 3.05 -9.56
C THR A 67 11.87 2.48 -9.72
N ASN A 68 12.63 2.47 -8.64
CA ASN A 68 13.96 1.88 -8.57
C ASN A 68 14.03 0.91 -7.38
N GLY A 69 14.04 -0.39 -7.66
CA GLY A 69 13.83 -1.41 -6.63
C GLY A 69 12.48 -1.20 -5.96
N GLN A 70 12.47 -1.06 -4.64
CA GLN A 70 11.28 -0.77 -3.85
C GLN A 70 10.98 0.72 -3.65
N THR A 71 11.86 1.60 -4.13
CA THR A 71 11.68 3.05 -3.99
C THR A 71 10.89 3.59 -5.17
N VAL A 72 9.73 4.15 -4.88
CA VAL A 72 8.85 4.83 -5.83
C VAL A 72 8.96 6.33 -5.61
N THR A 73 8.98 7.09 -6.69
CA THR A 73 9.09 8.54 -6.65
C THR A 73 8.09 9.22 -7.56
N VAL A 74 7.47 10.29 -7.07
CA VAL A 74 6.66 11.23 -7.87
C VAL A 74 7.38 12.57 -7.90
N THR A 75 8.04 12.87 -9.02
CA THR A 75 8.88 14.07 -9.19
C THR A 75 8.16 15.07 -10.08
N PHE A 76 7.95 16.29 -9.60
CA PHE A 76 7.24 17.33 -10.36
C PHE A 76 8.16 18.02 -11.37
N THR A 77 7.66 18.22 -12.58
CA THR A 77 8.37 18.93 -13.66
C THR A 77 8.27 20.44 -13.47
N ALA A 78 8.92 21.22 -14.34
CA ALA A 78 8.85 22.69 -14.29
C ALA A 78 7.41 23.23 -14.25
N GLU A 79 6.49 22.64 -15.03
CA GLU A 79 5.08 23.04 -15.05
C GLU A 79 4.35 22.63 -13.77
N GLY A 80 4.62 21.43 -13.25
CA GLY A 80 4.10 20.99 -11.96
C GLY A 80 4.55 21.89 -10.81
N LEU A 81 5.82 22.26 -10.75
CA LEU A 81 6.37 23.13 -9.72
C LEU A 81 5.76 24.53 -9.74
N LYS A 82 5.48 25.09 -10.92
CA LYS A 82 4.74 26.36 -11.06
C LYS A 82 3.34 26.26 -10.44
N LYS A 83 2.63 25.17 -10.71
CA LYS A 83 1.28 24.92 -10.16
C LYS A 83 1.32 24.77 -8.63
N ILE A 84 2.29 24.04 -8.09
CA ILE A 84 2.47 23.90 -6.64
C ILE A 84 2.73 25.27 -5.99
N LYS A 85 3.65 26.07 -6.56
CA LYS A 85 3.93 27.43 -6.05
C LYS A 85 2.68 28.33 -6.07
N ALA A 86 1.82 28.17 -7.08
CA ALA A 86 0.58 28.93 -7.22
C ALA A 86 -0.55 28.45 -6.29
N ALA A 87 -0.34 27.36 -5.54
CA ALA A 87 -1.34 26.74 -4.68
C ALA A 87 -0.88 26.65 -3.20
N PRO A 88 -0.50 27.78 -2.57
CA PRO A 88 -0.06 27.77 -1.17
C PRO A 88 -1.17 27.24 -0.26
N GLY A 89 -0.80 26.43 0.73
CA GLY A 89 -1.74 25.81 1.66
C GLY A 89 -2.54 24.64 1.09
N LYS A 90 -2.34 24.27 -0.19
CA LYS A 90 -3.02 23.14 -0.84
C LYS A 90 -2.20 21.87 -0.74
N LYS A 91 -2.89 20.72 -0.69
CA LYS A 91 -2.25 19.41 -0.60
C LYS A 91 -1.75 18.93 -1.96
N VAL A 92 -0.46 18.62 -2.03
CA VAL A 92 0.17 17.80 -3.08
C VAL A 92 0.10 16.36 -2.61
N SER A 93 -0.49 15.46 -3.40
CA SER A 93 -0.75 14.09 -2.97
C SER A 93 -0.49 13.05 -4.05
N ALA A 94 -0.24 11.81 -3.62
CA ALA A 94 -0.19 10.63 -4.47
C ALA A 94 -0.59 9.39 -3.65
N VAL A 95 -1.01 8.33 -4.32
CA VAL A 95 -1.30 7.04 -3.69
C VAL A 95 -0.21 6.05 -4.07
N PHE A 96 0.73 5.85 -3.16
CA PHE A 96 1.73 4.78 -3.29
C PHE A 96 1.05 3.43 -3.06
N GLN A 97 1.44 2.41 -3.80
CA GLN A 97 0.78 1.11 -3.71
C GLN A 97 1.70 -0.02 -4.13
N GLY A 98 1.37 -1.21 -3.66
CA GLY A 98 2.01 -2.45 -4.08
C GLY A 98 1.16 -3.67 -3.73
N LYS A 99 1.44 -4.78 -4.40
CA LYS A 99 0.72 -6.04 -4.29
C LYS A 99 1.32 -6.93 -3.21
N VAL A 100 0.52 -7.32 -2.24
CA VAL A 100 0.96 -8.17 -1.12
C VAL A 100 1.37 -9.55 -1.63
N THR A 101 2.57 -9.98 -1.26
CA THR A 101 3.11 -11.30 -1.64
C THR A 101 3.07 -12.32 -0.49
N LYS A 102 3.11 -11.84 0.77
CA LYS A 102 3.04 -12.64 2.00
C LYS A 102 2.90 -11.75 3.23
N ALA A 103 2.42 -12.30 4.34
CA ALA A 103 2.41 -11.66 5.65
C ALA A 103 3.83 -11.47 6.23
N GLY A 104 4.72 -12.46 6.04
CA GLY A 104 6.04 -12.48 6.68
C GLY A 104 5.97 -12.93 8.14
N SER A 105 7.13 -13.07 8.79
CA SER A 105 7.23 -13.64 10.15
C SER A 105 6.65 -12.75 11.25
N ASN A 106 6.66 -11.42 11.06
CA ASN A 106 6.11 -10.47 12.01
C ASN A 106 4.67 -10.04 11.69
N GLY A 107 4.12 -10.44 10.54
CA GLY A 107 2.76 -10.07 10.09
C GLY A 107 2.52 -8.59 9.79
N THR A 108 3.40 -7.68 10.20
CA THR A 108 3.20 -6.23 10.09
C THR A 108 3.99 -5.65 8.93
N ILE A 109 3.30 -5.11 7.94
CA ILE A 109 3.84 -4.31 6.83
C ILE A 109 3.78 -2.84 7.25
N THR A 110 4.91 -2.15 7.28
CA THR A 110 5.00 -0.72 7.65
C THR A 110 5.28 0.14 6.43
N ASN A 111 4.93 1.43 6.50
CA ASN A 111 5.18 2.37 5.43
C ASN A 111 5.44 3.79 5.96
N ARG A 112 6.38 4.50 5.34
CA ARG A 112 6.67 5.92 5.56
C ARG A 112 7.03 6.57 4.22
N ALA A 113 6.50 7.76 3.99
CA ALA A 113 6.84 8.56 2.82
C ALA A 113 7.63 9.81 3.21
N GLN A 114 8.33 10.38 2.24
CA GLN A 114 9.17 11.55 2.40
C GLN A 114 8.78 12.61 1.37
N VAL A 115 8.97 13.88 1.75
CA VAL A 115 8.91 15.02 0.83
C VAL A 115 10.32 15.54 0.64
N ILE A 116 10.81 15.49 -0.60
CA ILE A 116 12.12 16.02 -0.97
C ILE A 116 11.89 17.29 -1.77
N SER A 117 12.16 18.44 -1.15
CA SER A 117 11.93 19.75 -1.78
C SER A 117 12.98 20.76 -1.36
N ASP A 118 13.37 21.64 -2.27
CA ASP A 118 14.22 22.80 -1.97
C ASP A 118 13.79 23.99 -2.84
N THR A 119 14.13 25.19 -2.40
CA THR A 119 13.79 26.44 -3.09
C THR A 119 15.00 27.34 -3.27
N VAL A 120 14.89 28.30 -4.19
CA VAL A 120 15.92 29.30 -4.46
C VAL A 120 15.28 30.64 -4.77
N TYR A 121 15.94 31.72 -4.34
CA TYR A 121 15.57 33.06 -4.75
C TYR A 121 16.12 33.38 -6.13
N ALA A 122 15.26 33.81 -7.04
CA ALA A 122 15.61 34.19 -8.41
C ALA A 122 14.66 35.26 -8.95
N GLU A 123 15.07 35.96 -10.00
CA GLU A 123 14.19 36.92 -10.70
C GLU A 123 13.16 36.22 -11.60
N GLN A 124 13.45 34.99 -12.03
CA GLN A 124 12.60 34.15 -12.87
C GLN A 124 12.65 32.70 -12.37
N PRO A 125 11.64 31.86 -12.65
CA PRO A 125 11.67 30.45 -12.28
C PRO A 125 12.93 29.75 -12.83
N PRO A 126 13.71 29.05 -11.99
CA PRO A 126 14.88 28.33 -12.45
C PRO A 126 14.49 27.09 -13.28
N THR A 127 15.45 26.53 -14.00
CA THR A 127 15.30 25.16 -14.53
C THR A 127 15.32 24.21 -13.34
N PRO A 128 14.39 23.24 -13.24
CA PRO A 128 14.38 22.29 -12.13
C PRO A 128 15.68 21.48 -12.05
N GLU A 129 16.11 21.21 -10.82
CA GLU A 129 17.26 20.36 -10.54
C GLU A 129 16.78 18.93 -10.22
N THR A 130 17.62 17.93 -10.46
CA THR A 130 17.31 16.56 -10.01
C THR A 130 17.39 16.48 -8.49
N PRO A 131 16.35 15.98 -7.80
CA PRO A 131 16.40 15.80 -6.36
C PRO A 131 17.58 14.91 -5.93
N PRO A 132 18.21 15.17 -4.77
CA PRO A 132 19.25 14.29 -4.24
C PRO A 132 18.68 12.90 -3.95
N THR A 133 19.41 11.84 -4.30
CA THR A 133 18.99 10.46 -4.02
C THR A 133 18.89 10.19 -2.51
N ASN A 134 19.85 10.73 -1.75
CA ASN A 134 20.00 10.59 -0.30
C ASN A 134 20.06 11.98 0.36
N PRO A 135 18.92 12.68 0.50
CA PRO A 135 18.87 13.93 1.24
C PRO A 135 19.13 13.68 2.72
N ASP A 136 19.76 14.65 3.40
CA ASP A 136 19.95 14.60 4.83
C ASP A 136 18.64 14.93 5.56
N ASN A 137 18.16 14.00 6.39
CA ASN A 137 16.97 14.08 7.22
C ASN A 137 15.75 14.82 6.59
N PRO A 138 15.20 14.35 5.47
CA PRO A 138 14.06 15.01 4.83
C PRO A 138 12.80 14.89 5.70
N PRO A 139 11.83 15.81 5.53
CA PRO A 139 10.49 15.65 6.10
C PRO A 139 9.93 14.26 5.78
N THR A 140 9.62 13.51 6.84
CA THR A 140 9.19 12.10 6.77
C THR A 140 7.85 11.98 7.50
N SER A 141 6.92 11.22 6.92
CA SER A 141 5.60 11.00 7.52
C SER A 141 5.67 10.17 8.80
N ASP A 142 4.58 10.20 9.55
CA ASP A 142 4.31 9.16 10.55
C ASP A 142 4.30 7.77 9.90
N GLU A 143 4.58 6.75 10.70
CA GLU A 143 4.49 5.37 10.25
C GLU A 143 3.05 4.91 10.24
N VAL A 144 2.68 4.19 9.19
CA VAL A 144 1.42 3.45 9.14
C VAL A 144 1.72 1.97 9.06
N THR A 145 0.82 1.16 9.60
CA THR A 145 0.98 -0.30 9.59
C THR A 145 -0.25 -1.00 9.01
N SER A 146 0.00 -2.13 8.36
CA SER A 146 -1.01 -3.07 7.90
C SER A 146 -0.63 -4.47 8.36
N ASN A 147 -1.52 -5.13 9.10
CA ASN A 147 -1.28 -6.40 9.76
C ASN A 147 -1.91 -7.55 8.96
N TRP A 148 -1.16 -8.64 8.82
CA TRP A 148 -1.48 -9.80 8.01
C TRP A 148 -1.09 -11.08 8.73
N GLY A 149 -1.88 -12.14 8.54
CA GLY A 149 -1.59 -13.49 9.04
C GLY A 149 -1.63 -14.52 7.92
N ASP A 150 -0.94 -15.65 8.08
CA ASP A 150 -1.08 -16.79 7.17
C ASP A 150 -2.15 -17.77 7.67
N LEU A 151 -2.58 -18.67 6.78
CA LEU A 151 -3.51 -19.74 7.09
C LEU A 151 -3.06 -21.02 6.37
N SER A 152 -2.91 -22.10 7.12
CA SER A 152 -2.70 -23.44 6.55
C SER A 152 -3.91 -24.32 6.83
N ILE A 153 -4.43 -24.95 5.77
CA ILE A 153 -5.54 -25.91 5.84
C ILE A 153 -4.96 -27.28 5.56
N LYS A 154 -5.26 -28.26 6.42
CA LYS A 154 -4.91 -29.66 6.20
C LYS A 154 -6.17 -30.52 6.13
N LYS A 155 -6.47 -31.07 4.96
CA LYS A 155 -7.50 -32.09 4.77
C LYS A 155 -6.88 -33.47 4.97
N VAL A 156 -7.40 -34.20 5.94
CA VAL A 156 -6.94 -35.54 6.28
C VAL A 156 -8.06 -36.58 6.24
N ASP A 157 -7.70 -37.84 6.10
CA ASP A 157 -8.58 -38.97 6.36
C ASP A 157 -8.64 -39.25 7.87
N THR A 158 -9.84 -39.17 8.44
CA THR A 158 -10.07 -39.42 9.87
C THR A 158 -10.17 -40.90 10.23
N HIS A 159 -10.30 -41.79 9.25
CA HIS A 159 -10.40 -43.25 9.46
C HIS A 159 -9.05 -43.95 9.50
N GLN A 160 -7.98 -43.29 9.05
CA GLN A 160 -6.64 -43.84 9.15
C GLN A 160 -6.18 -43.87 10.61
N GLN A 161 -5.75 -45.04 11.08
CA GLN A 161 -5.19 -45.24 12.41
C GLN A 161 -3.70 -44.82 12.42
N GLY A 162 -3.25 -44.21 13.53
CA GLY A 162 -1.88 -43.72 13.72
C GLY A 162 -1.77 -42.19 13.85
N GLN A 163 -0.59 -41.70 14.26
CA GLN A 163 -0.35 -40.26 14.53
C GLN A 163 -0.27 -39.41 13.25
N THR A 164 0.17 -40.01 12.14
CA THR A 164 0.27 -39.32 10.84
C THR A 164 -0.92 -39.71 9.96
N LYS A 165 -1.89 -38.81 9.85
CA LYS A 165 -3.02 -38.98 8.94
C LYS A 165 -2.61 -38.62 7.50
N ALA A 166 -2.97 -39.43 6.52
CA ALA A 166 -2.75 -39.15 5.12
C ALA A 166 -3.53 -37.91 4.71
N GLY A 167 -2.88 -37.06 3.91
CA GLY A 167 -3.51 -35.93 3.28
C GLY A 167 -4.46 -36.36 2.17
N LEU A 168 -5.55 -35.62 2.00
CA LEU A 168 -6.52 -35.84 0.92
C LEU A 168 -6.42 -34.70 -0.10
N GLN A 169 -5.90 -35.05 -1.29
CA GLN A 169 -5.82 -34.16 -2.43
C GLN A 169 -7.21 -33.88 -3.05
N GLY A 170 -7.38 -32.70 -3.63
CA GLY A 170 -8.56 -32.37 -4.44
C GLY A 170 -9.76 -31.82 -3.67
N ALA A 171 -9.67 -31.66 -2.36
CA ALA A 171 -10.72 -30.99 -1.58
C ALA A 171 -10.70 -29.49 -1.89
N GLN A 172 -11.88 -28.91 -2.16
CA GLN A 172 -12.03 -27.51 -2.53
C GLN A 172 -12.58 -26.68 -1.36
N PHE A 173 -12.01 -25.49 -1.19
CA PHE A 173 -12.36 -24.52 -0.15
C PHE A 173 -12.51 -23.12 -0.74
N GLN A 174 -13.34 -22.31 -0.10
CA GLN A 174 -13.44 -20.88 -0.34
C GLN A 174 -13.35 -20.16 1.01
N LEU A 175 -12.74 -18.98 1.03
CA LEU A 175 -12.62 -18.14 2.22
C LEU A 175 -13.61 -16.99 2.14
N TYR A 176 -14.14 -16.57 3.29
CA TYR A 176 -15.09 -15.48 3.38
C TYR A 176 -14.78 -14.60 4.59
N LYS A 177 -15.17 -13.33 4.51
CA LYS A 177 -15.14 -12.43 5.68
C LYS A 177 -16.15 -12.92 6.71
N ALA A 178 -15.77 -12.92 7.99
CA ALA A 178 -16.73 -13.15 9.07
C ALA A 178 -17.59 -11.91 9.28
N LYS A 179 -18.90 -12.08 9.52
CA LYS A 179 -19.81 -10.95 9.77
C LYS A 179 -19.40 -10.14 11.00
N ASP A 180 -18.92 -10.82 12.04
CA ASP A 180 -18.33 -10.21 13.23
C ASP A 180 -16.83 -10.54 13.24
N ALA A 181 -16.05 -9.72 12.53
CA ALA A 181 -14.66 -9.99 12.19
C ALA A 181 -13.70 -9.93 13.39
N TYR A 182 -14.09 -9.22 14.45
CA TYR A 182 -13.26 -9.00 15.64
C TYR A 182 -13.91 -9.56 16.92
N ALA A 183 -14.88 -10.46 16.78
CA ALA A 183 -15.43 -11.18 17.92
C ALA A 183 -14.34 -11.95 18.67
N ASN A 184 -14.39 -11.92 20.02
CA ASN A 184 -13.53 -12.75 20.87
C ASN A 184 -13.61 -14.25 20.54
N THR A 185 -14.75 -14.69 20.00
CA THR A 185 -14.97 -16.06 19.50
C THR A 185 -15.50 -16.00 18.08
N CYS A 186 -14.76 -16.57 17.12
CA CYS A 186 -15.17 -16.63 15.72
C CYS A 186 -16.50 -17.38 15.54
N SER A 187 -17.35 -16.90 14.64
CA SER A 187 -18.64 -17.52 14.30
C SER A 187 -18.64 -18.11 12.88
N LYS A 188 -19.68 -18.89 12.56
CA LYS A 188 -19.89 -19.43 11.19
C LYS A 188 -20.57 -18.44 10.24
N VAL A 189 -20.97 -17.26 10.74
CA VAL A 189 -21.72 -16.30 9.94
C VAL A 189 -20.73 -15.51 9.09
N LYS A 190 -20.85 -15.69 7.76
CA LYS A 190 -20.05 -14.99 6.77
C LYS A 190 -20.75 -13.73 6.25
N ASP A 191 -19.97 -12.84 5.66
CA ASP A 191 -20.42 -11.66 4.94
C ASP A 191 -19.66 -11.53 3.61
N GLY A 192 -20.33 -11.00 2.59
CA GLY A 192 -19.76 -10.77 1.26
C GLY A 192 -19.41 -12.02 0.45
N ASP A 193 -18.63 -11.78 -0.61
CA ASP A 193 -18.20 -12.75 -1.61
C ASP A 193 -16.93 -13.51 -1.20
N PRO A 194 -16.58 -14.61 -1.90
CA PRO A 194 -15.32 -15.32 -1.68
C PRO A 194 -14.09 -14.41 -1.80
N ILE A 195 -13.17 -14.53 -0.84
CA ILE A 195 -11.89 -13.82 -0.84
C ILE A 195 -10.97 -14.46 -1.89
N ALA A 196 -10.47 -13.65 -2.81
CA ALA A 196 -9.46 -14.07 -3.78
C ALA A 196 -8.07 -14.18 -3.14
N ILE A 197 -7.38 -15.29 -3.37
CA ILE A 197 -5.99 -15.55 -2.99
C ILE A 197 -5.18 -15.67 -4.29
N ASN A 198 -4.31 -14.70 -4.56
CA ASN A 198 -3.59 -14.58 -5.83
C ASN A 198 -4.53 -14.65 -7.06
N GLY A 199 -5.70 -14.02 -6.96
CA GLY A 199 -6.71 -14.00 -8.02
C GLY A 199 -7.63 -15.22 -8.09
N GLN A 200 -7.43 -16.24 -7.25
CA GLN A 200 -8.27 -17.44 -7.22
C GLN A 200 -9.20 -17.44 -6.00
N THR A 201 -10.48 -17.72 -6.21
CA THR A 201 -11.49 -17.79 -5.13
C THR A 201 -11.77 -19.20 -4.65
N THR A 202 -11.37 -20.22 -5.42
CA THR A 202 -11.50 -21.64 -5.06
C THR A 202 -10.13 -22.26 -4.90
N LEU A 203 -9.84 -22.74 -3.70
CA LEU A 203 -8.55 -23.28 -3.29
C LEU A 203 -8.66 -24.80 -3.22
N THR A 204 -7.70 -25.52 -3.79
CA THR A 204 -7.73 -26.98 -3.84
C THR A 204 -6.55 -27.55 -3.07
N THR A 205 -6.79 -28.57 -2.23
CA THR A 205 -5.72 -29.24 -1.49
C THR A 205 -4.77 -29.99 -2.41
N ASP A 206 -3.47 -29.88 -2.12
CA ASP A 206 -2.39 -30.55 -2.86
C ASP A 206 -2.29 -32.06 -2.54
N ALA A 207 -1.25 -32.72 -3.07
CA ALA A 207 -1.00 -34.15 -2.85
C ALA A 207 -0.81 -34.52 -1.37
N GLN A 208 -0.43 -33.55 -0.52
CA GLN A 208 -0.29 -33.69 0.91
C GLN A 208 -1.58 -33.28 1.64
N GLY A 209 -2.66 -32.99 0.92
CA GLY A 209 -3.91 -32.51 1.50
C GLY A 209 -3.80 -31.10 2.09
N ALA A 210 -2.83 -30.29 1.66
CA ALA A 210 -2.58 -28.96 2.21
C ALA A 210 -3.03 -27.82 1.28
N ILE A 211 -3.40 -26.69 1.88
CA ILE A 211 -3.51 -25.38 1.23
C ILE A 211 -2.78 -24.39 2.14
N ASP A 212 -1.78 -23.69 1.60
CA ASP A 212 -1.04 -22.66 2.31
C ASP A 212 -1.35 -21.26 1.74
N ILE A 213 -2.05 -20.45 2.53
CA ILE A 213 -2.36 -19.07 2.22
C ILE A 213 -1.35 -18.18 2.93
N LYS A 214 -0.52 -17.48 2.16
CA LYS A 214 0.62 -16.72 2.71
C LYS A 214 0.26 -15.37 3.32
N GLY A 215 -1.00 -14.93 3.23
CA GLY A 215 -1.42 -13.66 3.79
C GLY A 215 -2.93 -13.43 3.69
N LEU A 216 -3.53 -13.07 4.82
CA LEU A 216 -4.87 -12.56 5.00
C LEU A 216 -4.79 -11.31 5.87
N PHE A 217 -5.50 -10.26 5.49
CA PHE A 217 -5.55 -8.99 6.22
C PHE A 217 -6.21 -9.18 7.59
N ILE A 218 -5.64 -8.53 8.62
CA ILE A 218 -6.13 -8.54 10.00
C ILE A 218 -6.64 -7.14 10.39
N SER A 219 -5.79 -6.13 10.30
CA SER A 219 -6.11 -4.76 10.71
C SER A 219 -5.11 -3.76 10.09
N ASP A 220 -5.38 -2.47 10.23
CA ASP A 220 -4.45 -1.38 9.91
C ASP A 220 -4.44 -0.32 11.01
N SER A 221 -3.39 0.49 11.08
CA SER A 221 -3.19 1.50 12.13
C SER A 221 -4.03 2.77 11.98
N ILE A 222 -4.98 2.81 11.02
CA ILE A 222 -5.74 4.02 10.72
C ILE A 222 -7.15 3.91 11.28
N ASP A 223 -7.49 4.76 12.24
CA ASP A 223 -8.85 4.86 12.73
C ASP A 223 -9.82 5.39 11.67
N GLY A 224 -11.04 4.85 11.65
CA GLY A 224 -12.13 5.38 10.83
C GLY A 224 -13.35 4.47 10.82
N ALA A 225 -14.55 5.07 10.82
CA ALA A 225 -15.82 4.33 10.85
C ALA A 225 -16.02 3.35 9.68
N ASP A 226 -15.27 3.55 8.59
CA ASP A 226 -15.29 2.73 7.38
C ASP A 226 -14.16 1.70 7.30
N ARG A 227 -13.37 1.54 8.36
CA ARG A 227 -12.25 0.60 8.41
C ARG A 227 -12.71 -0.73 8.98
N ASP A 228 -12.21 -1.81 8.39
CA ASP A 228 -12.27 -3.12 9.03
C ASP A 228 -11.01 -3.21 9.90
N ASN A 229 -11.08 -2.66 11.11
CA ASN A 229 -10.04 -2.77 12.13
C ASN A 229 -10.64 -2.63 13.53
N GLN A 230 -9.88 -3.11 14.53
CA GLN A 230 -10.07 -2.87 15.95
C GLN A 230 -8.71 -2.65 16.59
#